data_AF-A0A2P2LQL6-F1
#
_entry.id   AF-A0A2P2LQL6-F1
#
_cell.length_a   1.000
_cell.length_b   1.000
_cell.length_c   1.000
_cell.angle_alpha   90.00
_cell.angle_beta   90.00
_cell.angle_gamma   90.00
#
_symmetry.space_group_name_H-M   'P 1'
#
loop_
_entity.id
_entity.type
_entity.pdbx_description
1 polymer ?
#
loop_
_entity_poly.entity_id
_entity_poly.type
_entity_poly.pdbx_seq_one_letter_code
_entity_poly.pdbx_strand_id
1 'polypeptide(L)'
;MFHQAMKSGTKKFVGEHNFSNFCKMDAANVHNYKRHITSFEIAPCDTRHEDNQLFVIKIIGSAFLWHQVRCMVAVLFMIGQDLETPDVCIRQNSPLCLFFMFI
;
A
#
# COMPACT_ATOMS: atom_id res chain seq x y z
N MET A 1 6.21 -13.99 -11.47
CA MET A 1 5.99 -14.37 -10.06
C MET A 1 5.77 -13.15 -9.15
N PHE A 2 6.69 -12.18 -9.14
CA PHE A 2 6.59 -10.91 -8.37
C PHE A 2 5.20 -10.23 -8.40
N HIS A 3 4.58 -10.10 -9.58
CA HIS A 3 3.31 -9.39 -9.68
C HIS A 3 2.14 -10.13 -8.98
N GLN A 4 2.19 -11.45 -8.81
CA GLN A 4 1.06 -12.23 -8.30
C GLN A 4 0.94 -12.13 -6.78
N ALA A 5 2.09 -12.12 -6.09
CA ALA A 5 2.16 -11.83 -4.66
C ALA A 5 1.65 -10.40 -4.38
N MET A 6 2.13 -9.40 -5.14
CA MET A 6 1.66 -8.02 -5.02
C MET A 6 0.15 -7.88 -5.29
N LYS A 7 -0.36 -8.49 -6.36
CA LYS A 7 -1.81 -8.51 -6.66
C LYS A 7 -2.64 -9.20 -5.56
N SER A 8 -2.09 -10.20 -4.88
CA SER A 8 -2.78 -10.85 -3.77
C SER A 8 -2.74 -9.96 -2.51
N GLY A 9 -1.63 -9.26 -2.28
CA GLY A 9 -1.48 -8.28 -1.22
C GLY A 9 -2.44 -7.09 -1.35
N THR A 10 -2.73 -6.62 -2.57
CA THR A 10 -3.65 -5.46 -2.74
C THR A 10 -5.05 -5.75 -2.18
N LYS A 11 -5.52 -7.00 -2.32
CA LYS A 11 -6.84 -7.43 -1.80
C LYS A 11 -6.96 -7.32 -0.29
N LYS A 12 -5.83 -7.38 0.44
CA LYS A 12 -5.80 -7.31 1.91
C LYS A 12 -6.04 -5.89 2.44
N PHE A 13 -5.83 -4.88 1.61
CA PHE A 13 -6.10 -3.49 1.94
C PHE A 13 -7.56 -3.07 1.71
N VAL A 14 -8.33 -3.83 0.92
CA VAL A 14 -9.73 -3.52 0.62
C VAL A 14 -10.60 -3.71 1.88
N GLY A 15 -11.54 -2.80 2.09
CA GLY A 15 -12.36 -2.73 3.30
C GLY A 15 -11.92 -1.62 4.26
N GLU A 16 -12.50 -1.63 5.47
CA GLU A 16 -12.19 -0.65 6.52
C GLU A 16 -11.08 -1.17 7.43
N HIS A 17 -9.98 -0.41 7.52
CA HIS A 17 -8.82 -0.77 8.33
C HIS A 17 -8.27 0.45 9.07
N ASN A 18 -7.51 0.19 10.14
CA ASN A 18 -6.72 1.22 10.80
C ASN A 18 -5.38 1.40 10.07
N PHE A 19 -5.16 2.56 9.47
CA PHE A 19 -3.99 2.88 8.64
C PHE A 19 -2.91 3.70 9.38
N SER A 20 -2.92 3.73 10.71
CA SER A 20 -1.94 4.48 11.53
C SER A 20 -0.48 4.13 11.18
N ASN A 21 -0.18 2.86 10.88
CA ASN A 21 1.16 2.41 10.47
C ASN A 21 1.54 2.78 9.04
N PHE A 22 0.56 3.13 8.22
CA PHE A 22 0.76 3.48 6.82
C PHE A 22 0.81 4.99 6.63
N CYS A 23 0.82 5.81 7.67
CA CYS A 23 0.77 7.25 7.52
C CYS A 23 1.76 7.95 8.43
N LYS A 24 2.23 9.14 8.00
CA LYS A 24 2.97 10.01 8.89
C LYS A 24 2.06 10.45 10.03
N MET A 25 2.41 10.02 11.25
CA MET A 25 1.61 10.30 12.44
C MET A 25 1.56 11.82 12.69
N ASP A 26 0.36 12.37 12.67
CA ASP A 26 0.07 13.73 13.09
C ASP A 26 -0.96 13.67 14.22
N ALA A 27 -0.46 13.43 15.44
CA ALA A 27 -1.29 13.28 16.63
C ALA A 27 -1.98 14.59 17.06
N ALA A 28 -1.54 15.74 16.54
CA ALA A 28 -2.15 17.04 16.84
C ALA A 28 -3.46 17.24 16.06
N ASN A 29 -3.52 16.74 14.83
CA ASN A 29 -4.66 16.99 13.93
C ASN A 29 -5.49 15.74 13.62
N VAL A 30 -4.92 14.54 13.72
CA VAL A 30 -5.57 13.29 13.31
C VAL A 30 -5.93 12.42 14.51
N HIS A 31 -7.23 12.31 14.77
CA HIS A 31 -7.78 11.50 15.87
C HIS A 31 -8.38 10.17 15.38
N ASN A 32 -8.60 10.03 14.07
CA ASN A 32 -9.14 8.83 13.44
C ASN A 32 -8.27 8.39 12.27
N TYR A 33 -7.65 7.22 12.41
CA TYR A 33 -6.80 6.59 11.39
C TYR A 33 -7.52 5.50 10.59
N LYS A 34 -8.82 5.27 10.84
CA LYS A 34 -9.60 4.34 10.03
C LYS A 34 -9.88 4.94 8.67
N ARG A 35 -9.63 4.17 7.62
CA ARG A 35 -9.99 4.52 6.24
C ARG A 35 -10.62 3.31 5.57
N HIS A 36 -11.48 3.59 4.60
CA HIS A 36 -12.10 2.57 3.78
C HIS A 36 -11.50 2.63 2.38
N ILE A 37 -10.88 1.52 1.96
CA ILE A 37 -10.40 1.32 0.59
C ILE A 37 -11.45 0.51 -0.16
N THR A 38 -11.98 1.09 -1.22
CA THR A 38 -13.00 0.49 -2.08
C THR A 38 -12.37 -0.44 -3.12
N SER A 39 -11.24 -0.04 -3.72
CA SER A 39 -10.52 -0.85 -4.71
C SER A 39 -9.02 -0.57 -4.64
N PHE A 40 -8.22 -1.62 -4.86
CA PHE A 40 -6.77 -1.55 -4.97
C PHE A 40 -6.30 -2.58 -6.00
N GLU A 41 -5.89 -2.10 -7.17
CA GLU A 41 -5.59 -2.92 -8.34
C GLU A 41 -4.24 -2.57 -8.96
N ILE A 42 -3.57 -3.57 -9.53
CA ILE A 42 -2.35 -3.43 -10.33
C ILE A 42 -2.68 -3.91 -11.74
N ALA A 43 -2.63 -3.00 -12.71
CA ALA A 43 -2.96 -3.27 -14.11
C ALA A 43 -1.74 -3.00 -15.01
N PRO A 44 -1.50 -3.83 -16.05
CA PRO A 44 -0.51 -3.51 -17.07
C PRO A 44 -0.97 -2.31 -17.89
N CYS A 45 -0.04 -1.47 -18.33
CA CYS A 45 -0.29 -0.45 -19.34
C CYS A 45 -0.15 -1.03 -20.74
N ASP A 46 -0.91 -0.49 -21.69
CA ASP A 46 -0.72 -0.83 -23.11
C ASP A 46 0.60 -0.27 -23.66
N THR A 47 1.10 0.81 -23.04
CA THR A 47 2.39 1.41 -23.37
C THR A 47 3.55 0.66 -22.71
N ARG A 48 4.58 0.35 -23.50
CA ARG A 48 5.88 -0.16 -23.03
C ARG A 48 6.93 0.94 -23.08
N HIS A 49 7.89 0.89 -22.18
CA HIS A 49 9.05 1.78 -22.18
C HIS A 49 10.30 0.94 -22.35
N GLU A 50 11.04 1.12 -23.46
CA GLU A 50 12.25 0.34 -23.77
C GLU A 50 12.02 -1.18 -23.64
N ASP A 51 10.95 -1.67 -24.26
CA ASP A 51 10.45 -3.06 -24.18
C ASP A 51 10.01 -3.56 -22.79
N ASN A 52 10.16 -2.74 -21.74
CA ASN A 52 9.67 -3.07 -20.41
C ASN A 52 8.16 -2.80 -20.27
N GLN A 53 7.46 -3.80 -19.73
CA GLN A 53 6.04 -3.69 -19.39
C GLN A 53 5.83 -2.72 -18.23
N LEU A 54 5.12 -1.63 -18.48
CA LEU A 54 4.73 -0.70 -17.43
C LEU A 54 3.47 -1.19 -16.70
N PHE A 55 3.36 -0.83 -15.42
CA PHE A 55 2.22 -1.13 -14.59
C PHE A 55 1.71 0.12 -13.91
N VAL A 56 0.39 0.24 -13.80
CA VAL A 56 -0.30 1.26 -13.04
C VAL A 56 -0.93 0.64 -11.81
N ILE A 57 -0.78 1.35 -10.70
CA ILE A 57 -1.46 1.04 -9.45
C ILE A 57 -2.64 1.99 -9.30
N LYS A 58 -3.84 1.43 -9.21
CA LYS A 58 -5.09 2.18 -9.02
C LYS A 58 -5.64 1.92 -7.61
N ILE A 59 -5.83 2.98 -6.84
CA ILE A 59 -6.37 2.91 -5.47
C ILE A 59 -7.56 3.85 -5.37
N ILE A 60 -8.68 3.34 -4.90
CA ILE A 60 -9.90 4.08 -4.64
C ILE A 60 -10.25 3.90 -3.17
N GLY A 61 -10.47 4.98 -2.45
CA GLY A 61 -10.90 4.97 -1.06
C GLY A 61 -11.65 6.25 -0.72
N SER A 62 -12.28 6.29 0.46
CA SER A 62 -13.06 7.45 0.91
C SER A 62 -12.20 8.68 1.18
N ALA A 63 -11.04 8.48 1.81
CA ALA A 63 -10.03 9.49 2.08
C ALA A 63 -8.68 8.82 2.34
N PHE A 64 -7.60 9.58 2.24
CA PHE A 64 -6.25 9.11 2.53
C PHE A 64 -5.58 9.98 3.59
N LEU A 65 -4.81 9.35 4.48
CA LEU A 65 -3.95 10.01 5.46
C LEU A 65 -2.67 10.52 4.79
N TRP A 66 -1.93 11.36 5.50
CA TRP A 66 -0.67 11.89 5.01
C TRP A 66 0.33 10.75 4.75
N HIS A 67 0.89 10.70 3.54
CA HIS A 67 1.75 9.62 3.03
C HIS A 67 1.11 8.22 2.88
N GLN A 68 -0.20 8.06 3.15
CA GLN A 68 -0.87 6.74 3.14
C GLN A 68 -0.59 5.89 1.90
N VAL A 69 -0.82 6.49 0.74
CA VAL A 69 -0.67 5.79 -0.54
C VAL A 69 0.77 5.37 -0.78
N ARG A 70 1.76 6.21 -0.44
CA ARG A 70 3.18 5.90 -0.64
C ARG A 70 3.60 4.72 0.23
N CYS A 71 3.20 4.70 1.51
CA CYS A 71 3.49 3.60 2.42
C CYS A 71 2.79 2.29 2.00
N MET A 72 1.52 2.36 1.56
CA MET A 72 0.80 1.18 1.05
C MET A 72 1.52 0.56 -0.16
N VAL A 73 1.97 1.38 -1.12
CA VAL A 73 2.70 0.91 -2.29
C VAL A 73 4.08 0.35 -1.93
N ALA A 74 4.78 0.97 -0.99
CA ALA A 74 6.06 0.45 -0.50
C ALA A 74 5.94 -0.96 0.09
N VAL A 75 4.90 -1.19 0.90
CA VAL A 75 4.59 -2.54 1.42
C VAL A 75 4.32 -3.54 0.31
N LEU A 76 3.61 -3.16 -0.76
CA LEU A 76 3.44 -4.06 -1.89
C LEU A 76 4.78 -4.42 -2.55
N PHE A 77 5.69 -3.46 -2.71
CA PHE A 77 7.02 -3.78 -3.23
C PHE A 77 7.79 -4.74 -2.32
N MET A 78 7.69 -4.59 -1.00
CA MET A 78 8.29 -5.54 -0.05
C MET A 78 7.66 -6.93 -0.13
N ILE A 79 6.33 -7.02 -0.31
CA ILE A 79 5.64 -8.29 -0.56
C ILE A 79 6.11 -8.92 -1.87
N GLY A 80 6.30 -8.11 -2.91
CA GLY A 80 6.87 -8.58 -4.17
C GLY A 80 8.26 -9.19 -3.97
N GLN A 81 9.11 -8.56 -3.16
CA GLN A 81 10.48 -9.00 -2.86
C GLN A 81 10.56 -10.11 -1.80
N ASP A 82 9.42 -10.66 -1.36
CA ASP A 82 9.33 -11.64 -0.26
C ASP A 82 9.94 -11.17 1.07
N LEU A 83 10.08 -9.84 1.26
CA LEU A 83 10.54 -9.23 2.51
C LEU A 83 9.40 -9.05 3.51
N GLU A 84 8.16 -9.07 3.03
CA GLU A 84 6.95 -8.99 3.86
C GLU A 84 5.87 -9.96 3.37
N THR A 85 5.05 -10.43 4.31
CA THR A 85 3.92 -11.30 3.95
C THR A 85 2.70 -10.48 3.52
N PRO A 86 1.84 -10.99 2.61
CA PRO A 86 0.59 -10.33 2.22
C PRO A 86 -0.34 -9.96 3.39
N ASP A 87 -0.22 -10.63 4.54
CA ASP A 87 -1.01 -10.37 5.75
C ASP A 87 -0.51 -9.16 6.57
N VAL A 88 0.40 -8.33 6.04
CA VAL A 88 0.91 -7.12 6.71
C VAL A 88 -0.20 -6.15 7.13
N CYS A 89 -1.30 -6.05 6.37
CA CYS A 89 -2.41 -5.16 6.73
C CYS A 89 -3.00 -5.47 8.12
N ILE A 90 -2.83 -6.71 8.59
CA ILE A 90 -3.29 -7.19 9.90
C ILE A 90 -2.20 -7.03 10.97
N ARG A 91 -0.92 -7.04 10.58
CA ARG A 91 0.23 -6.89 11.51
C ARG A 91 0.55 -5.42 11.74
N GLN A 92 0.00 -4.88 12.82
CA GLN A 92 0.16 -3.47 13.22
C GLN A 92 1.58 -3.06 13.67
N ASN A 93 2.64 -3.85 13.43
CA ASN A 93 3.99 -3.59 13.95
C ASN A 93 5.11 -4.00 12.97
N SER A 94 4.99 -3.71 11.67
CA SER A 94 6.16 -3.86 10.77
C SER A 94 7.08 -2.63 10.88
N PRO A 95 8.34 -2.79 11.33
CA PRO A 95 9.30 -1.68 11.43
C PRO A 95 9.68 -1.10 10.05
N LEU A 96 9.39 -1.81 8.96
CA LEU A 96 9.71 -1.37 7.61
C LEU A 96 8.78 -0.27 7.09
N CYS A 97 7.54 -0.22 7.57
CA CYS A 97 6.58 0.82 7.18
C CYS A 97 7.00 2.21 7.69
N LEU A 98 7.70 2.28 8.82
CA LEU A 98 8.31 3.50 9.36
C LEU A 98 9.46 4.01 8.50
N PHE A 99 10.23 3.12 7.86
CA PHE A 99 11.39 3.49 7.05
C PHE A 99 10.99 4.32 5.82
N PHE A 100 9.83 4.03 5.22
CA PHE A 100 9.30 4.78 4.08
C PHE A 100 8.61 6.09 4.45
N MET A 101 8.45 6.38 5.74
CA MET A 101 7.78 7.60 6.24
C MET A 101 8.73 8.80 6.32
N PHE A 102 10.03 8.58 6.11
CA PHE A 102 11.10 9.59 6.15
C PHE A 102 11.64 10.00 4.76
N ILE A 103 11.02 9.53 3.68
CA ILE A 103 11.26 9.90 2.27
C ILE A 103 9.98 10.48 1.63
#